data_AF-A0A9E4YCT5-F1
#
_entry.id   AF-A0A9E4YCT5-F1
#
_cell.length_a   1.000
_cell.length_b   1.000
_cell.length_c   1.000
_cell.angle_alpha   90.00
_cell.angle_beta   90.00
_cell.angle_gamma   90.00
#
_symmetry.space_group_name_H-M   'P 1'
#
loop_
_entity.id
_entity.type
_entity.pdbx_description
1 polymer ?
#
loop_
_entity_poly.entity_id
_entity_poly.type
_entity_poly.pdbx_seq_one_letter_code
_entity_poly.pdbx_strand_id
1 'polypeptide(L)' 'DTMFCEEAVKLGEGADVYVVDCTYSEGCGPEHMGLDDVKKIRKRLPPETAIILTHRNGLPNVNGLENTLIAEDLKTFRF' A
#
# COMPACT_ATOMS: atom_id res chain seq x y z
N ASP A 1 -1.74 -5.37 -9.79
CA ASP A 1 -0.68 -4.46 -10.26
C ASP A 1 -1.31 -3.30 -11.00
N THR A 2 -0.85 -2.09 -10.73
CA THR A 2 -1.31 -0.88 -11.43
C THR A 2 -0.35 0.27 -11.12
N MET A 3 -0.28 1.26 -12.01
CA MET A 3 0.21 2.58 -11.65
C MET A 3 -0.74 3.26 -10.66
N PHE A 4 -0.31 4.36 -10.02
CA PHE A 4 -1.18 5.13 -9.15
C PHE A 4 -2.46 5.55 -9.89
N CYS A 5 -3.62 5.16 -9.35
CA CYS A 5 -4.93 5.36 -9.95
C CYS A 5 -5.90 5.91 -8.90
N GLU A 6 -6.34 7.16 -9.10
CA GLU A 6 -7.22 7.87 -8.16
C GLU A 6 -8.55 7.14 -7.92
N GLU A 7 -9.09 6.49 -8.95
CA GLU A 7 -10.36 5.77 -8.87
C GLU A 7 -10.23 4.47 -8.06
N ALA A 8 -9.07 3.80 -8.12
CA ALA A 8 -8.80 2.63 -7.27
C ALA A 8 -8.71 3.03 -5.78
N VAL A 9 -8.12 4.19 -5.50
CA VAL A 9 -8.06 4.71 -4.12
C VAL A 9 -9.45 5.09 -3.62
N LYS A 10 -10.27 5.77 -4.43
CA LYS A 10 -11.67 6.09 -4.09
C LYS A 10 -12.48 4.83 -3.81
N LEU A 11 -12.30 3.78 -4.61
CA LEU A 11 -13.00 2.50 -4.40
C LEU A 11 -12.68 1.89 -3.03
N GLY A 12 -11.49 2.13 -2.49
CA GLY A 12 -11.06 1.65 -1.18
C GLY A 12 -11.38 2.56 0.00
N GLU A 13 -11.99 3.72 -0.22
CA GLU A 13 -12.37 4.62 0.88
C GLU A 13 -13.39 3.94 1.79
N GLY A 14 -13.03 3.76 3.06
CA GLY A 14 -13.86 3.06 4.05
C GLY A 14 -13.63 1.55 4.15
N ALA A 15 -12.65 0.99 3.41
CA ALA A 15 -12.27 -0.42 3.57
C ALA A 15 -11.57 -0.65 4.93
N ASP A 16 -11.81 -1.82 5.55
CA ASP A 16 -11.04 -2.25 6.72
C ASP A 16 -9.59 -2.59 6.32
N VAL A 17 -9.39 -3.11 5.11
CA VAL A 17 -8.10 -3.54 4.58
C VAL A 17 -7.95 -3.09 3.13
N TYR A 18 -6.81 -2.47 2.81
CA TYR A 18 -6.42 -2.06 1.47
C TYR A 18 -5.10 -2.75 1.07
N VAL A 19 -5.21 -3.82 0.28
CA VAL A 19 -4.04 -4.55 -0.25
C VAL A 19 -3.55 -3.86 -1.52
N VAL A 20 -2.26 -3.49 -1.55
CA VAL A 20 -1.73 -2.65 -2.61
C VAL A 20 -0.37 -3.14 -3.13
N ASP A 21 -0.19 -2.96 -4.44
CA ASP A 21 1.09 -3.10 -5.12
C ASP A 21 2.10 -2.08 -4.56
N CYS A 22 3.30 -2.54 -4.21
CA CYS A 22 4.42 -1.69 -3.81
C CYS A 22 5.72 -2.25 -4.41
N THR A 23 5.75 -2.37 -5.73
CA THR A 23 6.89 -2.88 -6.51
C THR A 23 8.17 -2.13 -6.21
N TYR A 24 8.12 -0.80 -6.22
CA TYR A 24 9.29 0.03 -5.92
C TYR A 24 9.38 0.30 -4.42
N SER A 25 10.43 -0.19 -3.76
CA SER A 25 10.64 -0.03 -2.32
C SER A 25 10.88 1.43 -1.90
N GLU A 26 11.27 2.28 -2.85
CA GLU A 26 11.44 3.72 -2.69
C GLU A 26 10.88 4.45 -3.93
N GLY A 27 10.48 5.71 -3.76
CA GLY A 27 10.02 6.53 -4.87
C GLY A 27 8.72 6.04 -5.52
N CYS A 28 8.65 6.23 -6.84
CA CYS A 28 7.57 5.79 -7.73
C CYS A 28 8.17 5.31 -9.07
N GLY A 29 7.37 4.62 -9.88
CA GLY A 29 7.79 4.22 -11.22
C GLY A 29 6.66 4.25 -12.24
N PRO A 30 6.98 4.05 -13.53
CA PRO A 30 6.05 4.32 -14.62
C PRO A 30 4.91 3.29 -14.73
N GLU A 31 5.16 2.05 -14.31
CA GLU A 31 4.26 0.93 -14.57
C GLU A 31 3.58 0.40 -13.30
N HIS A 32 4.22 0.59 -12.14
CA HIS A 32 3.79 0.07 -10.84
C HIS A 32 3.84 1.16 -9.77
N MET A 33 3.07 0.95 -8.70
CA MET A 33 3.13 1.79 -7.52
C MET A 33 4.45 1.61 -6.76
N GLY A 34 4.92 2.71 -6.17
CA GLY A 34 6.02 2.72 -5.22
C GLY A 34 5.62 3.26 -3.85
N LEU A 35 6.57 3.30 -2.93
CA LEU A 35 6.36 3.79 -1.57
C LEU A 35 5.82 5.23 -1.52
N ASP A 36 6.17 6.09 -2.47
CA ASP A 36 5.63 7.46 -2.51
C ASP A 36 4.14 7.51 -2.88
N ASP A 37 3.66 6.53 -3.65
CA ASP A 37 2.24 6.40 -3.96
C ASP A 37 1.48 5.85 -2.75
N VAL A 38 2.06 4.88 -2.03
CA VAL A 38 1.53 4.38 -0.76
C VAL A 38 1.38 5.51 0.27
N LYS A 39 2.36 6.43 0.36
CA LYS A 39 2.25 7.62 1.22
C LYS A 39 1.06 8.51 0.84
N LYS A 40 0.73 8.63 -0.44
CA LYS A 40 -0.46 9.37 -0.89
C LYS A 40 -1.75 8.64 -0.51
N ILE A 41 -1.79 7.32 -0.71
CA ILE A 41 -2.93 6.47 -0.34
C ILE A 41 -3.19 6.56 1.16
N ARG A 42 -2.14 6.46 2.00
CA ARG A 42 -2.25 6.52 3.45
C ARG A 42 -2.87 7.83 3.95
N LYS A 43 -2.60 8.96 3.28
CA LYS A 43 -3.20 10.27 3.60
C LYS A 43 -4.69 10.34 3.26
N ARG A 44 -5.19 9.49 2.38
CA ARG A 44 -6.58 9.47 1.93
C ARG A 44 -7.44 8.47 2.70
N LEU A 45 -6.89 7.30 3.01
CA LEU A 45 -7.62 6.25 3.71
C LEU A 45 -7.68 6.52 5.23
N PRO A 46 -8.80 6.20 5.90
CA PRO A 46 -8.90 6.32 7.35
C PRO A 46 -7.76 5.63 8.09
N PRO A 47 -7.22 6.19 9.20
CA PRO A 47 -6.06 5.63 9.89
C PRO A 47 -6.28 4.18 10.38
N GLU A 48 -7.52 3.80 10.67
CA GLU A 48 -7.94 2.44 11.03
C GLU A 48 -7.89 1.43 9.87
N THR A 49 -7.91 1.88 8.61
CA THR A 49 -7.75 1.00 7.45
C THR A 49 -6.34 0.44 7.45
N ALA A 50 -6.21 -0.89 7.49
CA ALA A 50 -4.92 -1.55 7.35
C ALA A 50 -4.47 -1.50 5.89
N ILE A 51 -3.31 -0.93 5.61
CA ILE A 51 -2.68 -0.99 4.29
C ILE A 51 -1.71 -2.16 4.27
N ILE A 52 -1.84 -3.08 3.30
CA ILE A 52 -0.94 -4.24 3.17
C ILE A 52 -0.15 -4.11 1.86
N LEU A 53 1.17 -3.95 1.99
CA LEU A 53 2.10 -3.84 0.86
C LEU A 53 2.49 -5.23 0.36
N THR A 54 2.27 -5.48 -0.93
CA THR A 54 2.63 -6.73 -1.61
C THR A 54 3.27 -6.44 -2.98
N HIS A 55 3.61 -7.50 -3.74
CA HIS A 55 4.20 -7.41 -5.08
C HIS A 55 5.45 -6.51 -5.08
N ARG A 56 6.53 -6.94 -4.42
CA ARG A 56 7.66 -6.08 -4.03
C ARG A 56 8.96 -6.50 -4.72
N ASN A 57 9.75 -5.54 -5.19
CA ASN A 57 11.16 -5.71 -5.58
C ASN A 57 12.11 -5.12 -4.52
N GLY A 58 11.90 -5.51 -3.26
CA GLY A 58 12.70 -5.05 -2.12
C GLY A 58 11.92 -4.92 -0.82
N LEU A 59 12.58 -4.36 0.20
CA LEU A 59 11.98 -4.09 1.51
C LEU A 59 11.72 -2.59 1.66
N PRO A 60 10.47 -2.11 1.50
CA PRO A 60 10.14 -0.72 1.73
C PRO A 60 10.28 -0.36 3.22
N ASN A 61 10.77 0.85 3.49
CA ASN A 61 10.77 1.40 4.84
C ASN A 61 9.41 2.02 5.16
N VAL A 62 8.62 1.33 5.99
CA VAL A 62 7.27 1.77 6.40
C VAL A 62 7.26 2.52 7.73
N ASN A 63 8.42 2.87 8.28
CA ASN A 63 8.49 3.63 9.54
C ASN A 63 7.76 4.97 9.40
N GLY A 64 6.83 5.23 10.31
CA GLY A 64 5.98 6.42 10.28
C GLY A 64 4.74 6.31 9.37
N LEU A 65 4.50 5.15 8.74
CA LEU A 65 3.25 4.85 8.05
C LEU A 65 2.34 4.02 8.96
N GLU A 66 1.42 4.69 9.63
CA GLU A 66 0.49 4.05 10.55
C GLU A 66 -0.35 2.98 9.85
N ASN A 67 -0.57 1.88 10.58
CA ASN A 67 -1.37 0.74 10.16
C ASN A 67 -0.99 0.22 8.75
N THR A 68 0.30 0.29 8.42
CA THR A 68 0.86 -0.20 7.15
C THR A 68 1.70 -1.44 7.43
N LEU A 69 1.33 -2.55 6.81
CA LEU A 69 1.89 -3.87 7.02
C LEU A 69 2.57 -4.35 5.74
N ILE A 70 3.58 -5.18 5.90
CA ILE A 70 4.26 -5.84 4.79
C ILE A 70 3.78 -7.29 4.70
N ALA A 71 3.26 -7.68 3.53
CA ALA A 71 2.94 -9.06 3.23
C ALA A 71 4.22 -9.88 3.00
N GLU A 72 4.21 -11.11 3.49
CA GLU A 72 5.23 -12.12 3.24
C GLU A 72 4.53 -13.39 2.77
N ASP A 73 5.26 -14.25 2.07
CA ASP A 73 4.72 -15.50 1.57
C ASP A 73 4.12 -16.31 2.73
N LEU A 74 2.87 -16.77 2.54
CA LEU A 74 2.08 -17.52 3.51
C LEU A 74 1.68 -16.75 4.80
N LYS A 75 1.98 -15.46 4.90
CA LYS A 75 1.59 -14.65 6.06
C LYS A 75 0.08 -14.48 6.09
N THR A 76 -0.50 -14.69 7.28
CA THR A 76 -1.94 -14.52 7.52
C THR A 76 -2.19 -13.29 8.38
N PHE A 77 -3.23 -12.53 8.06
CA PHE A 77 -3.68 -11.37 8.81
C PHE A 77 -5.11 -11.60 9.31
N ARG A 78 -5.46 -10.98 10.43
CA ARG A 78 -6.82 -11.00 10.99
C ARG A 78 -7.18 -9.58 11.43
N PHE A 79 -8.36 -9.12 11.03
CA PHE A 79 -8.91 -7.79 11.29
C PHE A 79 -10.29 -7.96 11.91
#